data_AF-A0A1M7IMB4-F1
#
_entry.id   AF-A0A1M7IMB4-F1
#
_cell.length_a   1.000
_cell.length_b   1.000
_cell.length_c   1.000
_cell.angle_alpha   90.00
_cell.angle_beta   90.00
_cell.angle_gamma   90.00
#
_symmetry.space_group_name_H-M   'P 1'
#
loop_
_entity.id
_entity.type
_entity.pdbx_description
1 polymer ?
#
loop_
_entity_poly.entity_id
_entity_poly.type
_entity_poly.pdbx_seq_one_letter_code
_entity_poly.pdbx_strand_id
1 'polypeptide(L)'
;MFRVLPIVCLLGLILHSSCNNGPQPATVKQNKSINIAPIVPDSVMKHLDFINGLTQLKLPYPNAYELKEIKDYAHYLGTDTFQRVTAGRFTTVNGFTPVIYACEVNDHEKRTYLVVYNDNGTEKSRLQIAANVSREPGEEKEEVVAVKDTTSTEFTNQWFYIGLDSLIEVRARHSTYVQGSQKVNTSLRFYRIGRKGTIKEVPKDKESFEKYAARFPEYKLPATLDTVSTKELKAISRLTPYYDFKEESPDPLYALGRLEIAGRATALLYARDTIYLDEGLTYPEVKLITYKKGKEVDRIVVYGGTLGEHSETIYRKCMVDKDASINLKEEDTRELDSSFRFKTVYNMQYEVLPGGKIIGRQATSIVHSSKLYNEKALIKYFKGKRGNHHYASLFHIRAKDNILVGLHEFNKGGENFLEFLTVNRDNKIIDRYTVYNNLKKLKLADVKAKQMENREDDYNDRRGRLTCDAIIKLTGKELHITPGGKFVK
;
A
#
# COMPACT_ATOMS: atom_id res chain seq x y z
N MET A 1 71.15 -26.31 5.50
CA MET A 1 71.10 -27.39 4.49
C MET A 1 69.65 -27.48 4.02
N PHE A 2 69.20 -26.77 2.99
CA PHE A 2 69.30 -27.03 1.54
C PHE A 2 69.09 -28.49 1.10
N ARG A 3 67.94 -28.72 0.45
CA ARG A 3 67.66 -29.37 -0.87
C ARG A 3 66.13 -29.61 -0.91
N VAL A 4 65.28 -28.89 -1.64
CA VAL A 4 65.13 -28.57 -3.08
C VAL A 4 64.92 -29.81 -3.96
N LEU A 5 63.71 -29.90 -4.55
CA LEU A 5 63.31 -30.26 -5.94
C LEU A 5 61.91 -30.96 -5.95
N PRO A 6 61.13 -30.91 -7.05
CA PRO A 6 60.78 -29.78 -7.90
C PRO A 6 59.28 -29.66 -8.24
N ILE A 7 58.94 -28.47 -8.74
CA ILE A 7 57.72 -28.11 -9.47
C ILE A 7 57.61 -28.90 -10.78
N VAL A 8 56.45 -29.52 -11.05
CA VAL A 8 55.94 -29.72 -12.41
C VAL A 8 54.42 -29.49 -12.43
N CYS A 9 54.05 -28.40 -13.10
CA CYS A 9 52.84 -28.16 -13.89
C CYS A 9 51.50 -28.77 -13.48
N LEU A 10 50.60 -27.93 -12.96
CA LEU A 10 49.19 -27.92 -13.36
C LEU A 10 48.59 -26.51 -13.14
N LEU A 11 49.12 -25.55 -13.91
CA LEU A 11 48.43 -24.30 -14.21
C LEU A 11 47.41 -24.61 -15.31
N GLY A 12 46.13 -24.66 -14.93
CA GLY A 12 45.03 -24.78 -15.89
C GLY A 12 43.87 -25.60 -15.35
N LEU A 13 43.17 -25.10 -14.32
CA LEU A 13 41.76 -25.43 -13.98
C LEU A 13 41.31 -24.71 -12.69
N ILE A 14 41.55 -23.40 -12.56
CA ILE A 14 40.85 -22.58 -11.54
C ILE A 14 40.46 -21.25 -12.16
N LEU A 15 39.60 -21.29 -13.17
CA LEU A 15 38.73 -20.17 -13.53
C LEU A 15 37.43 -20.79 -14.05
N HIS A 16 36.31 -20.38 -13.44
CA HIS A 16 34.92 -20.71 -13.80
C HIS A 16 34.30 -21.90 -13.07
N SER A 17 34.07 -21.74 -11.77
CA SER A 17 32.90 -22.33 -11.08
C SER A 17 32.69 -21.63 -9.75
N SER A 18 32.13 -20.43 -9.79
CA SER A 18 31.40 -19.87 -8.66
C SER A 18 30.26 -19.04 -9.23
N CYS A 19 29.17 -19.74 -9.57
CA CYS A 19 27.88 -19.14 -9.88
C CYS A 19 27.40 -18.39 -8.63
N ASN A 20 27.67 -17.09 -8.60
CA ASN A 20 26.99 -16.11 -7.75
C ASN A 20 25.51 -16.06 -8.18
N ASN A 21 24.69 -17.00 -7.71
CA ASN A 21 23.23 -16.96 -7.81
C ASN A 21 22.63 -16.08 -6.70
N GLY A 22 23.19 -14.88 -6.51
CA GLY A 22 22.45 -13.80 -5.89
C GLY A 22 21.56 -13.17 -6.96
N PRO A 23 20.29 -12.82 -6.68
CA PRO A 23 19.48 -12.07 -7.63
C PRO A 23 20.22 -10.77 -7.93
N GLN A 24 20.77 -10.65 -9.14
CA GLN A 24 21.22 -9.35 -9.64
C GLN A 24 20.03 -8.41 -9.58
N PRO A 25 20.17 -7.20 -8.99
CA PRO A 25 19.10 -6.22 -9.05
C PRO A 25 18.77 -5.98 -10.51
N ALA A 26 17.50 -6.17 -10.88
CA ALA A 26 17.03 -5.88 -12.22
C ALA A 26 17.47 -4.47 -12.59
N THR A 27 18.25 -4.36 -13.67
CA THR A 27 18.66 -3.10 -14.26
C THR A 27 17.39 -2.37 -14.66
N VAL A 28 16.95 -1.43 -13.81
CA VAL A 28 15.87 -0.50 -14.16
C VAL A 28 16.38 0.22 -15.40
N LYS A 29 15.73 -0.01 -16.56
CA LYS A 29 15.99 0.72 -17.80
C LYS A 29 16.07 2.20 -17.40
N GLN A 30 17.28 2.77 -17.46
CA GLN A 30 17.44 4.21 -17.33
C GLN A 30 16.46 4.83 -18.32
N ASN A 31 15.67 5.81 -17.88
CA ASN A 31 14.84 6.61 -18.79
C ASN A 31 15.76 6.99 -19.95
N LYS A 32 15.57 6.40 -21.13
CA LYS A 32 16.27 6.83 -22.34
C LYS A 32 15.93 8.29 -22.45
N SER A 33 16.91 9.17 -22.23
CA SER A 33 16.76 10.57 -22.58
C SER A 33 16.39 10.57 -24.07
N ILE A 34 15.15 10.94 -24.42
CA ILE A 34 14.91 11.36 -25.79
C ILE A 34 15.81 12.58 -25.94
N ASN A 35 16.75 12.50 -26.88
CA ASN A 35 17.66 13.59 -27.16
C ASN A 35 16.91 14.63 -27.98
N ILE A 36 16.06 15.40 -27.30
CA ILE A 36 15.37 16.53 -27.91
C ILE A 36 16.27 17.76 -27.75
N ALA A 37 16.57 18.43 -28.86
CA ALA A 37 17.47 19.57 -28.83
C ALA A 37 16.88 20.72 -27.98
N PRO A 38 17.70 21.39 -27.15
CA PRO A 38 17.29 22.61 -26.47
C PRO A 38 16.95 23.70 -27.48
N ILE A 39 15.91 24.51 -27.22
CA ILE A 39 15.47 25.56 -28.13
C ILE A 39 15.82 26.95 -27.60
N VAL A 40 16.12 27.86 -28.53
CA VAL A 40 16.20 29.30 -28.33
C VAL A 40 15.06 29.94 -29.13
N PRO A 41 14.10 30.64 -28.50
CA PRO A 41 13.03 31.32 -29.23
C PRO A 41 13.57 32.40 -30.16
N ASP A 42 12.91 32.60 -31.30
CA ASP A 42 13.33 33.58 -32.32
C ASP A 42 13.20 35.04 -31.86
N SER A 43 12.35 35.31 -30.85
CA SER A 43 12.28 36.62 -30.19
C SER A 43 11.81 36.55 -28.73
N VAL A 44 12.36 37.43 -27.88
CA VAL A 44 12.04 37.51 -26.44
C VAL A 44 10.56 37.83 -26.21
N MET A 45 9.96 38.74 -27.01
CA MET A 45 8.55 39.12 -26.88
C MET A 45 7.61 37.93 -27.13
N LYS A 46 7.83 37.14 -28.19
CA LYS A 46 6.99 35.96 -28.48
C LYS A 46 7.03 34.92 -27.35
N HIS A 47 8.20 34.73 -26.73
CA HIS A 47 8.32 33.83 -25.59
C HIS A 47 7.59 34.35 -24.35
N LEU A 48 7.73 35.64 -24.03
CA LEU A 48 7.01 36.24 -22.92
C LEU A 48 5.49 36.13 -23.10
N ASP A 49 4.99 36.35 -24.32
CA ASP A 49 3.58 36.16 -24.65
C ASP A 49 3.13 34.72 -24.44
N PHE A 50 3.94 33.75 -24.86
CA PHE A 50 3.68 32.32 -24.62
C PHE A 50 3.60 32.00 -23.12
N ILE A 51 4.63 32.35 -22.34
CA ILE A 51 4.67 32.08 -20.90
C ILE A 51 3.51 32.77 -20.19
N ASN A 52 3.21 34.04 -20.53
CA ASN A 52 2.12 34.78 -19.92
C ASN A 52 0.74 34.23 -20.32
N GLY A 53 0.63 33.57 -21.47
CA GLY A 53 -0.58 32.86 -21.93
C GLY A 53 -0.85 31.54 -21.20
N LEU A 54 0.16 30.92 -20.57
CA LEU A 54 -0.01 29.67 -19.82
C LEU A 54 -0.72 29.88 -18.48
N THR A 55 -1.51 28.89 -18.08
CA THR A 55 -2.08 28.83 -16.72
C THR A 55 -0.95 28.81 -15.70
N GLN A 56 -0.98 29.72 -14.73
CA GLN A 56 -0.08 29.68 -13.59
C GLN A 56 -0.59 28.67 -12.56
N LEU A 57 0.13 27.56 -12.44
CA LEU A 57 -0.15 26.44 -11.54
C LEU A 57 0.23 26.79 -10.10
N LYS A 58 -0.56 26.30 -9.15
CA LYS A 58 -0.32 26.49 -7.71
C LYS A 58 0.34 25.25 -7.10
N LEU A 59 1.19 25.47 -6.11
CA LEU A 59 1.74 24.42 -5.26
C LEU A 59 0.89 24.25 -3.99
N PRO A 60 0.78 23.03 -3.42
CA PRO A 60 1.29 21.79 -3.99
C PRO A 60 0.53 21.41 -5.27
N TYR A 61 1.22 20.81 -6.23
CA TYR A 61 0.64 20.47 -7.53
C TYR A 61 0.57 18.94 -7.70
N PRO A 62 -0.61 18.34 -7.48
CA PRO A 62 -0.83 16.91 -7.70
C PRO A 62 -1.50 16.61 -9.06
N ASN A 63 -1.94 17.62 -9.81
CA ASN A 63 -3.05 17.46 -10.75
C ASN A 63 -2.80 18.01 -12.17
N ALA A 64 -2.66 17.12 -13.17
CA ALA A 64 -2.46 17.48 -14.57
C ALA A 64 -3.70 18.08 -15.30
N TYR A 65 -4.87 18.21 -14.66
CA TYR A 65 -6.09 18.72 -15.32
C TYR A 65 -6.14 20.25 -15.49
N GLU A 66 -5.28 21.01 -14.82
CA GLU A 66 -5.21 22.49 -14.95
C GLU A 66 -4.41 22.97 -16.19
N LEU A 67 -3.87 22.03 -16.96
CA LEU A 67 -3.03 22.31 -18.12
C LEU A 67 -3.87 22.73 -19.32
N LYS A 68 -3.40 23.72 -20.07
CA LYS A 68 -4.03 24.21 -21.30
C LYS A 68 -3.35 23.63 -22.53
N GLU A 69 -4.13 23.29 -23.55
CA GLU A 69 -3.60 22.82 -24.83
C GLU A 69 -2.74 23.91 -25.51
N ILE A 70 -1.59 23.50 -26.04
CA ILE A 70 -0.71 24.34 -26.85
C ILE A 70 -0.67 23.77 -28.25
N LYS A 71 -1.08 24.57 -29.25
CA LYS A 71 -1.05 24.17 -30.66
C LYS A 71 0.34 24.26 -31.29
N ASP A 72 1.10 25.32 -30.98
CA ASP A 72 2.46 25.55 -31.49
C ASP A 72 3.53 24.92 -30.58
N TYR A 73 3.30 23.70 -30.09
CA TYR A 73 4.21 23.09 -29.11
C TYR A 73 5.57 22.74 -29.71
N ALA A 74 5.66 22.55 -31.03
CA ALA A 74 6.91 22.22 -31.72
C ALA A 74 7.98 23.30 -31.54
N HIS A 75 7.56 24.57 -31.53
CA HIS A 75 8.45 25.71 -31.26
C HIS A 75 9.04 25.71 -29.84
N TYR A 76 8.38 25.10 -28.86
CA TYR A 76 8.81 25.11 -27.44
C TYR A 76 9.43 23.79 -26.98
N LEU A 77 9.01 22.68 -27.57
CA LEU A 77 9.48 21.34 -27.23
C LEU A 77 10.51 20.80 -28.21
N GLY A 78 10.60 21.30 -29.44
CA GLY A 78 11.66 20.94 -30.40
C GLY A 78 11.36 19.63 -31.11
N THR A 79 10.08 19.28 -31.16
CA THR A 79 9.53 18.08 -31.79
C THR A 79 8.05 18.32 -32.11
N ASP A 80 7.59 17.79 -33.23
CA ASP A 80 6.20 17.80 -33.72
C ASP A 80 5.53 16.42 -33.61
N THR A 81 6.15 15.50 -32.87
CA THR A 81 5.75 14.08 -32.81
C THR A 81 4.60 13.79 -31.85
N PHE A 82 4.02 14.79 -31.17
CA PHE A 82 3.00 14.58 -30.15
C PHE A 82 1.60 14.79 -30.75
N GLN A 83 0.66 13.90 -30.46
CA GLN A 83 -0.73 14.08 -30.89
C GLN A 83 -1.37 15.29 -30.19
N ARG A 84 -1.03 15.49 -28.92
CA ARG A 84 -1.54 16.59 -28.12
C ARG A 84 -0.54 16.99 -27.04
N VAL A 85 -0.41 18.28 -26.81
CA VAL A 85 0.41 18.83 -25.72
C VAL A 85 -0.42 19.81 -24.92
N THR A 86 -0.46 19.61 -23.60
CA THR A 86 -0.98 20.58 -22.65
C THR A 86 0.12 21.07 -21.73
N ALA A 87 0.07 22.32 -21.30
CA ALA A 87 1.05 22.86 -20.36
C ALA A 87 0.47 23.90 -19.39
N GLY A 88 1.27 24.15 -18.37
CA GLY A 88 1.09 25.19 -17.38
C GLY A 88 2.44 25.60 -16.81
N ARG A 89 2.52 26.81 -16.29
CA ARG A 89 3.76 27.35 -15.72
C ARG A 89 3.66 27.43 -14.21
N PHE A 90 4.78 27.25 -13.54
CA PHE A 90 4.92 27.63 -12.15
C PHE A 90 5.35 29.10 -12.04
N THR A 91 5.33 29.65 -10.83
CA THR A 91 5.83 30.99 -10.57
C THR A 91 7.31 31.11 -10.94
N THR A 92 7.66 32.21 -11.61
CA THR A 92 9.05 32.54 -11.94
C THR A 92 9.83 32.85 -10.66
N VAL A 93 10.99 32.21 -10.49
CA VAL A 93 11.86 32.41 -9.32
C VAL A 93 13.29 32.62 -9.80
N ASN A 94 13.92 33.72 -9.37
CA ASN A 94 15.28 34.11 -9.76
C ASN A 94 15.50 34.17 -11.29
N GLY A 95 14.51 34.67 -12.05
CA GLY A 95 14.60 34.78 -13.50
C GLY A 95 14.50 33.45 -14.26
N PHE A 96 13.96 32.41 -13.59
CA PHE A 96 13.69 31.11 -14.20
C PHE A 96 12.23 30.74 -14.05
N THR A 97 11.61 30.37 -15.18
CA THR A 97 10.21 29.96 -15.25
C THR A 97 10.11 28.47 -15.54
N PRO A 98 9.71 27.64 -14.56
CA PRO A 98 9.44 26.22 -14.79
C PRO A 98 8.08 26.05 -15.48
N VAL A 99 8.04 25.21 -16.50
CA VAL A 99 6.84 24.85 -17.27
C VAL A 99 6.73 23.34 -17.30
N ILE A 100 5.54 22.83 -17.01
CA ILE A 100 5.22 21.42 -17.14
C ILE A 100 4.46 21.18 -18.43
N TYR A 101 4.88 20.17 -19.19
CA TYR A 101 4.25 19.74 -20.43
C TYR A 101 3.76 18.30 -20.25
N ALA A 102 2.46 18.07 -20.40
CA ALA A 102 1.89 16.74 -20.57
C ALA A 102 1.69 16.48 -22.06
N CYS A 103 2.40 15.48 -22.57
CA CYS A 103 2.50 15.15 -23.99
C CYS A 103 1.89 13.78 -24.23
N GLU A 104 0.89 13.72 -25.11
CA GLU A 104 0.29 12.51 -25.62
C GLU A 104 1.04 12.09 -26.88
N VAL A 105 1.74 10.96 -26.82
CA VAL A 105 2.48 10.42 -27.96
C VAL A 105 1.53 9.61 -28.84
N ASN A 106 0.73 8.76 -28.19
CA ASN A 106 -0.35 7.97 -28.77
C ASN A 106 -1.31 7.55 -27.64
N ASP A 107 -2.36 6.79 -27.97
CA ASP A 107 -3.37 6.31 -27.02
C ASP A 107 -2.80 5.49 -25.85
N HIS A 108 -1.58 4.96 -25.99
CA HIS A 108 -0.93 4.04 -25.05
C HIS A 108 0.31 4.63 -24.36
N GLU A 109 0.70 5.84 -24.76
CA GLU A 109 1.93 6.47 -24.30
C GLU A 109 1.73 7.95 -24.00
N LYS A 110 1.92 8.29 -22.73
CA LYS A 110 1.90 9.68 -22.23
C LYS A 110 3.20 9.98 -21.54
N ARG A 111 3.79 11.14 -21.82
CA ARG A 111 5.03 11.60 -21.19
C ARG A 111 4.82 12.98 -20.57
N THR A 112 5.47 13.22 -19.45
CA THR A 112 5.45 14.52 -18.79
C THR A 112 6.85 15.06 -18.63
N TYR A 113 7.07 16.28 -19.12
CA TYR A 113 8.34 16.99 -19.02
C TYR A 113 8.21 18.20 -18.11
N LEU A 114 9.22 18.42 -17.28
CA LEU A 114 9.47 19.70 -16.63
C LEU A 114 10.61 20.39 -17.37
N VAL A 115 10.32 21.58 -17.89
CA VAL A 115 11.29 22.42 -18.62
C VAL A 115 11.46 23.74 -17.87
N VAL A 116 12.68 24.24 -17.77
CA VAL A 116 12.98 25.52 -17.12
C VAL A 116 13.52 26.48 -18.16
N TYR A 117 12.83 27.60 -18.35
CA TYR A 117 13.26 28.70 -19.23
C TYR A 117 13.87 29.84 -18.41
N ASN A 118 14.79 30.61 -18.99
CA ASN A 118 15.19 31.90 -18.42
C ASN A 118 14.27 33.05 -18.91
N ASP A 119 14.49 34.26 -18.42
CA ASP A 119 13.70 35.45 -18.80
C ASP A 119 13.72 35.77 -20.31
N ASN A 120 14.77 35.34 -21.03
CA ASN A 120 14.89 35.52 -22.49
C ASN A 120 14.25 34.36 -23.27
N GLY A 121 13.68 33.37 -22.57
CA GLY A 121 13.02 32.21 -23.15
C GLY A 121 13.90 31.07 -23.61
N THR A 122 15.20 31.15 -23.38
CA THR A 122 16.13 30.06 -23.62
C THR A 122 15.91 28.93 -22.61
N GLU A 123 15.81 27.70 -23.12
CA GLU A 123 15.77 26.51 -22.27
C GLU A 123 17.08 26.36 -21.47
N LYS A 124 16.95 26.14 -20.16
CA LYS A 124 18.08 25.90 -19.24
C LYS A 124 18.20 24.45 -18.82
N SER A 125 17.07 23.78 -18.61
CA SER A 125 17.06 22.36 -18.34
C SER A 125 15.70 21.74 -18.65
N ARG A 126 15.72 20.44 -18.92
CA ARG A 126 14.54 19.63 -19.19
C ARG A 126 14.71 18.27 -18.53
N LEU A 127 13.63 17.77 -17.93
CA LEU A 127 13.58 16.44 -17.32
C LEU A 127 12.23 15.78 -17.60
N GLN A 128 12.24 14.52 -18.04
CA GLN A 128 11.04 13.69 -18.05
C GLN A 128 10.74 13.24 -16.61
N ILE A 129 9.65 13.74 -16.04
CA ILE A 129 9.25 13.49 -14.64
C ILE A 129 8.14 12.46 -14.51
N ALA A 130 7.46 12.12 -15.60
CA ALA A 130 6.56 10.97 -15.66
C ALA A 130 6.46 10.40 -17.08
N ALA A 131 6.12 9.12 -17.16
CA ALA A 131 5.79 8.41 -18.38
C ALA A 131 4.87 7.24 -18.03
N ASN A 132 3.73 7.18 -18.72
CA ASN A 132 2.81 6.07 -18.69
C ASN A 132 2.92 5.37 -20.04
N VAL A 133 3.35 4.11 -20.01
CA VAL A 133 3.55 3.29 -21.20
C VAL A 133 2.88 1.95 -20.98
N SER A 134 1.83 1.70 -21.75
CA SER A 134 1.27 0.36 -21.95
C SER A 134 1.74 -0.16 -23.30
N ARG A 135 2.42 -1.30 -23.35
CA ARG A 135 2.65 -1.98 -24.62
C ARG A 135 1.44 -2.85 -24.94
N GLU A 136 0.90 -2.73 -26.15
CA GLU A 136 -0.06 -3.71 -26.65
C GLU A 136 0.59 -5.10 -26.73
N PRO A 137 -0.16 -6.17 -26.41
CA PRO A 137 0.19 -7.50 -26.84
C PRO A 137 -0.08 -7.64 -28.35
N GLY A 138 0.97 -7.58 -29.15
CA GLY A 138 0.97 -8.07 -30.53
C GLY A 138 0.73 -7.03 -31.62
N GLU A 139 1.81 -6.45 -32.15
CA GLU A 139 1.87 -6.27 -33.61
C GLU A 139 1.92 -7.68 -34.22
N GLU A 140 0.83 -8.07 -34.87
CA GLU A 140 0.71 -9.32 -35.61
C GLU A 140 1.88 -9.46 -36.60
N LYS A 141 2.78 -10.41 -36.32
CA LYS A 141 3.48 -11.12 -37.39
C LYS A 141 2.70 -12.40 -37.64
N GLU A 142 2.18 -12.46 -38.86
CA GLU A 142 1.64 -13.59 -39.62
C GLU A 142 1.71 -14.97 -38.96
N GLU A 143 0.55 -15.61 -38.91
CA GLU A 143 0.28 -17.05 -38.78
C GLU A 143 1.25 -17.86 -37.89
N VAL A 144 0.90 -18.04 -36.63
CA VAL A 144 1.57 -18.99 -35.73
C VAL A 144 0.70 -20.21 -35.49
N VAL A 145 1.04 -21.28 -36.20
CA VAL A 145 0.81 -22.66 -35.79
C VAL A 145 1.49 -22.86 -34.43
N ALA A 146 0.73 -23.38 -33.46
CA ALA A 146 1.14 -23.73 -32.09
C ALA A 146 1.54 -22.54 -31.18
N VAL A 147 0.64 -22.25 -30.22
CA VAL A 147 0.79 -21.31 -29.10
C VAL A 147 2.17 -21.46 -28.45
N LYS A 148 3.06 -20.48 -28.68
CA LYS A 148 4.28 -20.31 -27.88
C LYS A 148 4.02 -19.33 -26.73
N ASP A 149 4.27 -19.88 -25.57
CA ASP A 149 4.07 -19.43 -24.20
C ASP A 149 5.03 -18.29 -23.77
N THR A 150 5.03 -17.13 -24.46
CA THR A 150 6.05 -16.07 -24.23
C THR A 150 5.58 -14.60 -24.25
N THR A 151 4.29 -14.29 -24.13
CA THR A 151 3.84 -12.88 -24.09
C THR A 151 4.01 -12.25 -22.71
N SER A 152 5.13 -11.53 -22.49
CA SER A 152 5.31 -10.70 -21.30
C SER A 152 4.71 -9.31 -21.53
N THR A 153 3.64 -8.94 -20.82
CA THR A 153 3.13 -7.56 -20.83
C THR A 153 3.91 -6.73 -19.82
N GLU A 154 4.57 -5.67 -20.30
CA GLU A 154 5.25 -4.68 -19.48
C GLU A 154 4.39 -3.41 -19.41
N PHE A 155 4.13 -2.93 -18.19
CA PHE A 155 3.47 -1.65 -17.95
C PHE A 155 4.33 -0.81 -17.03
N THR A 156 4.57 0.45 -17.41
CA THR A 156 5.23 1.42 -16.53
C THR A 156 4.27 2.57 -16.29
N ASN A 157 3.98 2.82 -15.01
CA ASN A 157 3.28 4.02 -14.57
C ASN A 157 4.26 4.87 -13.77
N GLN A 158 4.43 6.12 -14.17
CA GLN A 158 5.16 7.08 -13.36
C GLN A 158 4.24 8.27 -13.07
N TRP A 159 4.25 8.70 -11.82
CA TRP A 159 3.53 9.87 -11.38
C TRP A 159 4.45 10.73 -10.53
N PHE A 160 4.08 12.01 -10.40
CA PHE A 160 4.88 12.97 -9.68
C PHE A 160 4.01 13.79 -8.74
N TYR A 161 4.65 14.38 -7.74
CA TYR A 161 4.06 15.34 -6.83
C TYR A 161 5.05 16.47 -6.61
N ILE A 162 4.60 17.72 -6.74
CA ILE A 162 5.44 18.89 -6.47
C ILE A 162 4.95 19.53 -5.18
N GLY A 163 5.78 19.46 -4.14
CA GLY A 163 5.50 20.04 -2.83
C GLY A 163 5.62 21.55 -2.81
N LEU A 164 5.25 22.16 -1.68
CA LEU A 164 5.35 23.61 -1.45
C LEU A 164 6.78 24.14 -1.49
N ASP A 165 7.76 23.30 -1.16
CA ASP A 165 9.19 23.61 -1.16
C ASP A 165 9.84 23.45 -2.55
N SER A 166 9.04 23.22 -3.60
CA SER A 166 9.49 22.92 -4.97
C SER A 166 10.33 21.64 -5.07
N LEU A 167 10.27 20.75 -4.08
CA LEU A 167 10.78 19.40 -4.20
C LEU A 167 9.83 18.60 -5.10
N ILE A 168 10.39 18.02 -6.15
CA ILE A 168 9.65 17.22 -7.13
C ILE A 168 9.88 15.76 -6.78
N GLU A 169 8.83 15.12 -6.27
CA GLU A 169 8.78 13.70 -6.03
C GLU A 169 8.37 12.97 -7.30
N VAL A 170 9.17 12.01 -7.74
CA VAL A 170 8.85 11.16 -8.91
C VAL A 170 8.81 9.71 -8.46
N ARG A 171 7.66 9.09 -8.68
CA ARG A 171 7.43 7.68 -8.41
C ARG A 171 7.27 6.92 -9.71
N ALA A 172 7.85 5.74 -9.74
CA ALA A 172 7.70 4.83 -10.86
C ALA A 172 7.32 3.45 -10.34
N ARG A 173 6.22 2.90 -10.86
CA ARG A 173 5.80 1.52 -10.70
C ARG A 173 5.96 0.81 -12.04
N HIS A 174 6.88 -0.15 -12.08
CA HIS A 174 7.06 -1.04 -13.21
C HIS A 174 6.43 -2.39 -12.91
N SER A 175 5.44 -2.78 -13.69
CA SER A 175 4.74 -4.05 -13.58
C SER A 175 5.07 -4.92 -14.79
N THR A 176 5.52 -6.16 -14.53
CA THR A 176 5.79 -7.17 -15.55
C THR A 176 4.91 -8.38 -15.29
N TYR A 177 4.13 -8.80 -16.28
CA TYR A 177 3.37 -10.04 -16.21
C TYR A 177 4.15 -11.16 -16.89
N VAL A 178 4.41 -12.25 -16.17
CA VAL A 178 5.05 -13.46 -16.70
C VAL A 178 4.22 -14.65 -16.23
N GLN A 179 3.63 -15.40 -17.16
CA GLN A 179 2.84 -16.61 -16.86
C GLN A 179 1.73 -16.37 -15.82
N GLY A 180 0.95 -15.28 -15.99
CA GLY A 180 -0.12 -14.90 -15.06
C GLY A 180 0.34 -14.31 -13.73
N SER A 181 1.65 -14.32 -13.42
CA SER A 181 2.21 -13.72 -12.21
C SER A 181 2.68 -12.29 -12.47
N GLN A 182 2.18 -11.33 -11.69
CA GLN A 182 2.63 -9.94 -11.73
C GLN A 182 3.87 -9.74 -10.85
N LYS A 183 4.96 -9.24 -11.43
CA LYS A 183 6.12 -8.71 -10.71
C LYS A 183 6.05 -7.19 -10.70
N VAL A 184 6.13 -6.58 -9.52
CA VAL A 184 6.08 -5.12 -9.37
C VAL A 184 7.39 -4.62 -8.79
N ASN A 185 7.94 -3.56 -9.39
CA ASN A 185 9.10 -2.84 -8.87
C ASN A 185 8.77 -1.35 -8.76
N THR A 186 8.89 -0.80 -7.55
CA THR A 186 8.65 0.63 -7.28
C THR A 186 9.96 1.37 -7.01
N SER A 187 10.05 2.59 -7.53
CA SER A 187 11.17 3.50 -7.26
C SER A 187 10.67 4.91 -6.97
N LEU A 188 11.46 5.63 -6.17
CA LEU A 188 11.17 6.98 -5.70
C LEU A 188 12.44 7.81 -5.88
N ARG A 189 12.32 8.94 -6.58
CA ARG A 189 13.39 9.92 -6.80
C ARG A 189 12.90 11.30 -6.45
N PHE A 190 13.84 12.14 -6.03
CA PHE A 190 13.56 13.53 -5.68
C PHE A 190 14.40 14.44 -6.54
N TYR A 191 13.80 15.49 -7.11
CA TYR A 191 14.49 16.50 -7.89
C TYR A 191 14.21 17.89 -7.31
N ARG A 192 15.12 18.82 -7.56
CA ARG A 192 14.93 20.24 -7.26
C ARG A 192 15.43 21.11 -8.40
N ILE A 193 14.82 22.28 -8.55
CA ILE A 193 15.31 23.33 -9.44
C ILE A 193 16.38 24.12 -8.71
N GLY A 194 17.62 24.09 -9.19
CA GLY A 194 18.73 24.83 -8.62
C GLY A 194 18.65 26.33 -8.91
N ARG A 195 19.44 27.13 -8.18
CA ARG A 195 19.52 28.60 -8.34
C ARG A 195 19.88 29.09 -9.74
N LYS A 196 20.42 28.22 -10.60
CA LYS A 196 20.79 28.51 -12.00
C LYS A 196 19.79 27.94 -13.02
N GLY A 197 18.60 27.55 -12.56
CA GLY A 197 17.56 26.94 -13.41
C GLY A 197 17.85 25.50 -13.86
N THR A 198 18.86 24.84 -13.28
CA THR A 198 19.18 23.42 -13.57
C THR A 198 18.35 22.49 -12.69
N ILE A 199 17.67 21.49 -13.26
CA ILE A 199 17.03 20.41 -12.50
C ILE A 199 18.09 19.38 -12.08
N LYS A 200 18.15 19.07 -10.78
CA LYS A 200 19.11 18.07 -10.23
C LYS A 200 18.43 17.10 -9.28
N GLU A 201 18.84 15.84 -9.34
CA GLU A 201 18.44 14.83 -8.35
C GLU A 201 18.98 15.21 -6.96
N VAL A 202 18.14 15.04 -5.94
CA VAL A 202 18.47 15.30 -4.55
C VAL A 202 18.93 13.99 -3.93
N PRO A 203 20.19 13.91 -3.45
CA PRO A 203 20.68 12.70 -2.81
C PRO A 203 19.94 12.47 -1.48
N LYS A 204 19.83 11.20 -1.09
CA LYS A 204 19.34 10.81 0.24
C LYS A 204 20.23 11.40 1.36
N ASP A 205 19.62 11.57 2.52
CA ASP A 205 20.32 12.01 3.73
C ASP A 205 21.43 11.00 4.10
N LYS A 206 22.62 11.51 4.47
CA LYS A 206 23.80 10.71 4.83
C LYS A 206 24.04 10.60 6.33
N GLU A 207 23.09 11.00 7.16
CA GLU A 207 23.24 10.93 8.61
C GLU A 207 23.22 9.49 9.12
N SER A 208 23.84 9.24 10.28
CA SER A 208 23.77 7.92 10.93
C SER A 208 22.37 7.68 11.51
N PHE A 209 22.04 6.41 11.75
CA PHE A 209 20.73 6.03 12.28
C PHE A 209 20.52 6.62 13.68
N GLU A 210 21.56 6.64 14.51
CA GLU A 210 21.50 7.16 15.88
C GLU A 210 21.15 8.65 15.88
N LYS A 211 21.74 9.42 14.95
CA LYS A 211 21.43 10.84 14.78
C LYS A 211 20.00 11.06 14.28
N TYR A 212 19.53 10.21 13.35
CA TYR A 212 18.15 10.24 12.86
C TYR A 212 17.15 9.90 13.98
N ALA A 213 17.38 8.81 14.71
CA ALA A 213 16.54 8.32 15.80
C ALA A 213 16.48 9.30 16.98
N ALA A 214 17.57 10.02 17.27
CA ALA A 214 17.62 11.04 18.33
C ALA A 214 16.68 12.24 18.08
N ARG A 215 16.13 12.41 16.87
CA ARG A 215 15.12 13.45 16.58
C ARG A 215 13.74 13.10 17.10
N PHE A 216 13.49 11.83 17.41
CA PHE A 216 12.23 11.37 17.96
C PHE A 216 12.24 11.53 19.49
N PRO A 217 11.19 12.12 20.08
CA PRO A 217 11.06 12.20 21.54
C PRO A 217 11.13 10.82 22.19
N GLU A 218 11.84 10.68 23.29
CA GLU A 218 11.97 9.39 23.97
C GLU A 218 10.74 9.09 24.84
N TYR A 219 10.18 7.89 24.70
CA TYR A 219 9.11 7.36 25.53
C TYR A 219 9.65 6.29 26.47
N LYS A 220 9.17 6.27 27.71
CA LYS A 220 9.49 5.24 28.70
C LYS A 220 8.53 4.07 28.59
N LEU A 221 9.03 2.86 28.85
CA LEU A 221 8.21 1.66 28.95
C LEU A 221 7.71 1.45 30.40
N PRO A 222 6.47 0.98 30.62
CA PRO A 222 5.46 0.71 29.60
C PRO A 222 4.94 2.01 28.97
N ALA A 223 4.66 1.97 27.67
CA ALA A 223 4.17 3.10 26.89
C ALA A 223 2.76 2.81 26.37
N THR A 224 1.84 3.75 26.62
CA THR A 224 0.47 3.70 26.12
C THR A 224 0.32 4.63 24.92
N LEU A 225 -0.21 4.11 23.82
CA LEU A 225 -0.38 4.79 22.53
C LEU A 225 -1.86 4.76 22.13
N ASP A 226 -2.63 5.68 22.73
CA ASP A 226 -4.10 5.68 22.66
C ASP A 226 -4.68 6.89 21.94
N THR A 227 -3.83 7.85 21.57
CA THR A 227 -4.19 9.04 20.80
C THR A 227 -3.00 9.48 19.94
N VAL A 228 -3.27 10.30 18.94
CA VAL A 228 -2.23 10.97 18.15
C VAL A 228 -2.64 12.41 17.85
N SER A 229 -1.68 13.32 17.97
CA SER A 229 -1.81 14.71 17.52
C SER A 229 -0.55 15.07 16.76
N THR A 230 -0.69 15.50 15.51
CA THR A 230 0.42 15.86 14.62
C THR A 230 0.81 17.33 14.71
N LYS A 231 0.00 18.18 15.36
CA LYS A 231 0.12 19.65 15.32
C LYS A 231 1.49 20.19 15.74
N GLU A 232 2.14 19.56 16.70
CA GLU A 232 3.42 20.00 17.25
C GLU A 232 4.59 19.09 16.83
N LEU A 233 4.32 18.05 16.04
CA LEU A 233 5.32 17.09 15.66
C LEU A 233 6.12 17.58 14.44
N LYS A 234 7.39 17.20 14.40
CA LYS A 234 8.27 17.50 13.27
C LYS A 234 8.05 16.50 12.15
N ALA A 235 7.84 16.99 10.94
CA ALA A 235 7.76 16.14 9.76
C ALA A 235 9.10 15.41 9.53
N ILE A 236 9.01 14.16 9.12
CA ILE A 236 10.15 13.33 8.73
C ILE A 236 10.60 13.74 7.34
N SER A 237 11.90 13.93 7.18
CA SER A 237 12.52 14.10 5.87
C SER A 237 12.20 12.89 4.98
N ARG A 238 11.57 13.13 3.83
CA ARG A 238 11.32 12.09 2.83
C ARG A 238 12.61 11.63 2.13
N LEU A 239 13.73 12.32 2.36
CA LEU A 239 15.06 11.96 1.87
C LEU A 239 15.79 10.98 2.81
N THR A 240 15.22 10.65 3.97
CA THR A 240 15.85 9.70 4.90
C THR A 240 16.03 8.32 4.25
N PRO A 241 17.17 7.65 4.45
CA PRO A 241 17.35 6.28 4.00
C PRO A 241 16.70 5.25 4.93
N TYR A 242 16.21 5.69 6.10
CA TYR A 242 15.72 4.81 7.16
C TYR A 242 14.25 4.45 7.05
N TYR A 243 13.49 5.05 6.13
CA TYR A 243 12.08 4.74 5.90
C TYR A 243 11.82 4.63 4.39
N ASP A 244 11.12 3.58 3.96
CA ASP A 244 10.73 3.42 2.55
C ASP A 244 9.38 4.10 2.27
N PHE A 245 9.43 5.21 1.52
CA PHE A 245 8.26 6.01 1.13
C PHE A 245 7.66 5.62 -0.23
N LYS A 246 8.22 4.62 -0.94
CA LYS A 246 7.81 4.33 -2.33
C LYS A 246 6.32 4.06 -2.51
N GLU A 247 5.68 3.43 -1.52
CA GLU A 247 4.26 3.05 -1.54
C GLU A 247 3.39 3.89 -0.60
N GLU A 248 3.98 4.85 0.12
CA GLU A 248 3.22 5.69 1.06
C GLU A 248 2.54 6.87 0.38
N SER A 249 1.53 7.49 0.99
CA SER A 249 1.00 8.77 0.48
C SER A 249 2.09 9.86 0.40
N PRO A 250 1.99 10.87 -0.51
CA PRO A 250 2.80 12.08 -0.43
C PRO A 250 2.60 12.87 0.88
N ASP A 251 1.52 12.63 1.63
CA ASP A 251 1.27 13.27 2.92
C ASP A 251 2.44 13.12 3.90
N PRO A 252 2.69 14.13 4.77
CA PRO A 252 3.77 14.06 5.74
C PRO A 252 3.61 12.94 6.77
N LEU A 253 4.73 12.27 7.08
CA LEU A 253 4.88 11.48 8.30
C LEU A 253 5.58 12.33 9.35
N TYR A 254 5.24 12.13 10.62
CA TYR A 254 5.74 12.91 11.74
C TYR A 254 6.48 12.04 12.77
N ALA A 255 7.55 12.59 13.36
CA ALA A 255 8.31 11.96 14.43
C ALA A 255 7.53 11.99 15.74
N LEU A 256 6.78 10.92 16.07
CA LEU A 256 6.01 10.88 17.32
C LEU A 256 6.90 10.52 18.50
N GLY A 257 7.69 9.47 18.39
CA GLY A 257 8.51 9.03 19.51
C GLY A 257 9.46 7.88 19.23
N ARG A 258 10.34 7.58 20.18
CA ARG A 258 11.29 6.48 20.18
C ARG A 258 11.15 5.66 21.45
N LEU A 259 11.18 4.34 21.30
CA LEU A 259 11.13 3.37 22.39
C LEU A 259 12.36 2.47 22.30
N GLU A 260 13.09 2.30 23.40
CA GLU A 260 14.12 1.27 23.49
C GLU A 260 13.50 0.00 24.10
N ILE A 261 13.21 -0.98 23.26
CA ILE A 261 12.44 -2.17 23.64
C ILE A 261 13.37 -3.20 24.25
N ALA A 262 13.59 -3.10 25.57
CA ALA A 262 14.25 -4.11 26.41
C ALA A 262 15.56 -4.69 25.85
N GLY A 263 16.38 -3.86 25.20
CA GLY A 263 17.62 -4.29 24.53
C GLY A 263 17.44 -5.16 23.28
N ARG A 264 16.20 -5.35 22.80
CA ARG A 264 15.86 -6.17 21.63
C ARG A 264 15.89 -5.37 20.32
N ALA A 265 15.39 -4.14 20.35
CA ALA A 265 15.37 -3.22 19.22
C ALA A 265 15.09 -1.78 19.66
N THR A 266 15.52 -0.83 18.85
CA THR A 266 15.02 0.55 18.88
C THR A 266 13.78 0.61 18.01
N ALA A 267 12.66 1.07 18.55
CA ALA A 267 11.44 1.31 17.79
C ALA A 267 11.20 2.81 17.63
N LEU A 268 10.83 3.23 16.42
CA LEU A 268 10.42 4.59 16.10
C LEU A 268 8.92 4.60 15.79
N LEU A 269 8.21 5.56 16.37
CA LEU A 269 6.79 5.80 16.21
C LEU A 269 6.59 6.91 15.18
N TYR A 270 5.94 6.56 14.08
CA TYR A 270 5.59 7.47 13.00
C TYR A 270 4.12 7.81 13.09
N ALA A 271 3.80 9.10 13.24
CA ALA A 271 2.43 9.59 13.22
C ALA A 271 2.05 10.13 11.85
N ARG A 272 0.77 10.03 11.51
CA ARG A 272 0.15 10.73 10.38
C ARG A 272 -1.20 11.31 10.78
N ASP A 273 -1.60 12.33 10.05
CA ASP A 273 -2.94 12.88 10.15
C ASP A 273 -3.92 12.07 9.28
N THR A 274 -5.18 12.49 9.29
CA THR A 274 -6.23 11.96 8.44
C THR A 274 -5.83 12.10 6.97
N ILE A 275 -5.91 11.01 6.21
CA ILE A 275 -5.73 11.01 4.75
C ILE A 275 -7.08 10.73 4.13
N TYR A 276 -7.63 11.70 3.41
CA TYR A 276 -8.88 11.53 2.67
C TYR A 276 -8.59 10.83 1.34
N LEU A 277 -9.35 9.77 1.07
CA LEU A 277 -9.27 8.97 -0.15
C LEU A 277 -10.56 9.17 -0.95
N ASP A 278 -10.54 8.81 -2.24
CA ASP A 278 -11.74 8.93 -3.10
C ASP A 278 -12.92 8.12 -2.54
N GLU A 279 -12.65 6.94 -1.99
CA GLU A 279 -13.64 6.00 -1.42
C GLU A 279 -13.38 5.68 0.05
N GLY A 280 -13.05 6.70 0.86
CA GLY A 280 -12.90 6.53 2.31
C GLY A 280 -11.89 7.47 2.95
N LEU A 281 -11.32 7.05 4.07
CA LEU A 281 -10.22 7.76 4.70
C LEU A 281 -9.34 6.83 5.54
N THR A 282 -8.09 7.23 5.72
CA THR A 282 -7.23 6.72 6.79
C THR A 282 -7.37 7.67 7.98
N TYR A 283 -7.73 7.15 9.15
CA TYR A 283 -7.75 7.91 10.40
C TYR A 283 -6.34 8.36 10.77
N PRO A 284 -6.18 9.35 11.66
CA PRO A 284 -4.89 9.64 12.26
C PRO A 284 -4.28 8.36 12.83
N GLU A 285 -3.07 8.04 12.40
CA GLU A 285 -2.47 6.71 12.57
C GLU A 285 -1.07 6.82 13.19
N VAL A 286 -0.72 5.83 13.99
CA VAL A 286 0.64 5.63 14.50
C VAL A 286 1.16 4.27 14.04
N LYS A 287 2.28 4.28 13.31
CA LYS A 287 3.04 3.08 12.97
C LYS A 287 4.23 2.94 13.93
N LEU A 288 4.32 1.79 14.59
CA LEU A 288 5.52 1.38 15.31
C LEU A 288 6.42 0.60 14.38
N ILE A 289 7.64 1.07 14.17
CA ILE A 289 8.63 0.43 13.30
C ILE A 289 9.87 0.09 14.10
N THR A 290 10.29 -1.17 14.06
CA THR A 290 11.48 -1.65 14.76
C THR A 290 12.70 -1.61 13.85
N TYR A 291 13.83 -1.24 14.44
CA TYR A 291 15.11 -1.12 13.77
C TYR A 291 16.18 -1.95 14.45
N LYS A 292 17.07 -2.53 13.64
CA LYS A 292 18.29 -3.18 14.11
C LYS A 292 19.46 -2.74 13.24
N LYS A 293 20.50 -2.17 13.86
CA LYS A 293 21.69 -1.65 13.16
C LYS A 293 21.32 -0.67 12.02
N GLY A 294 20.35 0.21 12.29
CA GLY A 294 19.89 1.21 11.32
C GLY A 294 19.13 0.68 10.11
N LYS A 295 18.69 -0.58 10.12
CA LYS A 295 17.77 -1.13 9.12
C LYS A 295 16.43 -1.41 9.75
N GLU A 296 15.37 -1.06 9.05
CA GLU A 296 14.03 -1.49 9.39
C GLU A 296 13.97 -3.02 9.40
N VAL A 297 13.34 -3.57 10.43
CA VAL A 297 13.15 -5.02 10.61
C VAL A 297 11.68 -5.38 10.43
N ASP A 298 10.79 -4.63 11.07
CA ASP A 298 9.36 -4.88 11.00
C ASP A 298 8.57 -3.61 11.37
N ARG A 299 7.28 -3.59 11.06
CA ARG A 299 6.37 -2.47 11.32
C ARG A 299 4.99 -2.94 11.72
N ILE A 300 4.25 -2.22 12.56
CA ILE A 300 2.84 -2.51 12.86
C ILE A 300 2.07 -1.22 13.12
N VAL A 301 0.81 -1.15 12.70
CA VAL A 301 -0.09 -0.04 13.08
C VAL A 301 -0.55 -0.27 14.52
N VAL A 302 -0.28 0.69 15.40
CA VAL A 302 -0.59 0.60 16.84
C VAL A 302 -1.73 1.52 17.26
N TYR A 303 -2.09 2.50 16.42
CA TYR A 303 -3.22 3.39 16.63
C TYR A 303 -3.72 3.88 15.27
N GLY A 304 -5.01 4.16 15.13
CA GLY A 304 -5.62 4.72 13.92
C GLY A 304 -6.46 3.68 13.19
N GLY A 305 -6.42 3.68 11.87
CA GLY A 305 -7.20 2.73 11.08
C GLY A 305 -7.60 3.24 9.70
N THR A 306 -8.37 2.44 9.00
CA THR A 306 -8.86 2.76 7.66
C THR A 306 -10.37 2.52 7.59
N LEU A 307 -11.07 3.49 7.01
CA LEU A 307 -12.46 3.38 6.58
C LEU A 307 -12.45 3.29 5.06
N GLY A 308 -12.97 2.19 4.52
CA GLY A 308 -13.20 2.00 3.09
C GLY A 308 -14.68 1.81 2.78
N GLU A 309 -15.00 1.49 1.53
CA GLU A 309 -16.35 1.12 1.15
C GLU A 309 -16.78 -0.16 1.90
N HIS A 310 -17.88 -0.06 2.66
CA HIS A 310 -18.47 -1.15 3.45
C HIS A 310 -17.61 -1.78 4.56
N SER A 311 -16.43 -1.27 4.86
CA SER A 311 -15.56 -1.82 5.90
C SER A 311 -14.75 -0.77 6.64
N GLU A 312 -14.45 -1.03 7.91
CA GLU A 312 -13.69 -0.15 8.76
C GLU A 312 -12.84 -0.99 9.72
N THR A 313 -11.53 -0.74 9.77
CA THR A 313 -10.63 -1.35 10.75
C THR A 313 -10.00 -0.26 11.59
N ILE A 314 -10.11 -0.37 12.92
CA ILE A 314 -9.57 0.60 13.88
C ILE A 314 -8.66 -0.09 14.90
N TYR A 315 -7.44 0.42 15.01
CA TYR A 315 -6.46 0.07 16.03
C TYR A 315 -6.48 1.11 17.15
N ARG A 316 -6.58 0.67 18.40
CA ARG A 316 -6.63 1.54 19.58
C ARG A 316 -6.12 0.81 20.82
N LYS A 317 -5.95 1.54 21.93
CA LYS A 317 -5.60 0.96 23.24
C LYS A 317 -4.32 0.13 23.18
N CYS A 318 -3.26 0.71 22.61
CA CYS A 318 -2.00 -0.01 22.46
C CYS A 318 -1.10 0.23 23.67
N MET A 319 -0.59 -0.85 24.26
CA MET A 319 0.41 -0.79 25.31
C MET A 319 1.65 -1.59 24.90
N VAL A 320 2.81 -0.93 24.88
CA VAL A 320 4.12 -1.58 24.72
C VAL A 320 4.73 -1.71 26.11
N ASP A 321 5.00 -2.94 26.56
CA ASP A 321 5.47 -3.20 27.92
C ASP A 321 7.00 -3.42 27.98
N LYS A 322 7.55 -3.41 29.19
CA LYS A 322 8.98 -3.57 29.48
C LYS A 322 9.53 -4.94 29.08
N ASP A 323 8.68 -5.96 29.00
CA ASP A 323 9.05 -7.32 28.60
C ASP A 323 9.07 -7.51 27.07
N ALA A 324 8.83 -6.43 26.32
CA ALA A 324 8.70 -6.39 24.86
C ALA A 324 7.38 -6.97 24.31
N SER A 325 6.37 -7.15 25.16
CA SER A 325 5.00 -7.43 24.72
C SER A 325 4.31 -6.16 24.21
N ILE A 326 3.43 -6.34 23.23
CA ILE A 326 2.55 -5.29 22.70
C ILE A 326 1.12 -5.80 22.81
N ASN A 327 0.30 -5.14 23.60
CA ASN A 327 -1.13 -5.42 23.69
C ASN A 327 -1.87 -4.38 22.85
N LEU A 328 -2.69 -4.84 21.90
CA LEU A 328 -3.36 -3.99 20.93
C LEU A 328 -4.82 -4.41 20.78
N LYS A 329 -5.72 -3.43 20.81
CA LYS A 329 -7.13 -3.65 20.48
C LYS A 329 -7.39 -3.28 19.03
N GLU A 330 -7.91 -4.23 18.28
CA GLU A 330 -8.33 -4.05 16.88
C GLU A 330 -9.85 -4.21 16.80
N GLU A 331 -10.52 -3.31 16.09
CA GLU A 331 -11.96 -3.37 15.85
C GLU A 331 -12.22 -3.38 14.34
N ASP A 332 -12.80 -4.47 13.85
CA ASP A 332 -13.22 -4.63 12.46
C ASP A 332 -14.75 -4.47 12.38
N THR A 333 -15.21 -3.55 11.54
CA THR A 333 -16.62 -3.38 11.18
C THR A 333 -16.80 -3.72 9.71
N ARG A 334 -17.82 -4.51 9.39
CA ARG A 334 -18.21 -4.85 8.00
C ARG A 334 -19.69 -4.61 7.81
N GLU A 335 -20.07 -3.89 6.76
CA GLU A 335 -21.47 -3.71 6.40
C GLU A 335 -22.00 -4.97 5.72
N LEU A 336 -23.14 -5.47 6.20
CA LEU A 336 -23.88 -6.54 5.54
C LEU A 336 -24.91 -5.95 4.57
N ASP A 337 -25.59 -4.90 5.02
CA ASP A 337 -26.46 -4.03 4.24
C ASP A 337 -26.62 -2.67 4.96
N SER A 338 -27.46 -1.79 4.42
CA SER A 338 -27.72 -0.45 4.97
C SER A 338 -28.31 -0.45 6.39
N SER A 339 -28.85 -1.58 6.86
CA SER A 339 -29.47 -1.72 8.19
C SER A 339 -28.58 -2.46 9.19
N PHE A 340 -27.63 -3.28 8.72
CA PHE A 340 -26.88 -4.19 9.58
C PHE A 340 -25.38 -4.14 9.31
N ARG A 341 -24.64 -4.05 10.41
CA ARG A 341 -23.18 -4.15 10.44
C ARG A 341 -22.76 -5.29 11.35
N PHE A 342 -21.69 -5.96 10.97
CA PHE A 342 -20.92 -6.85 11.82
C PHE A 342 -19.83 -6.05 12.52
N LYS A 343 -19.61 -6.31 13.80
CA LYS A 343 -18.51 -5.74 14.56
C LYS A 343 -17.75 -6.85 15.27
N THR A 344 -16.47 -6.97 14.98
CA THR A 344 -15.53 -7.89 15.62
C THR A 344 -14.47 -7.10 16.37
N VAL A 345 -14.23 -7.45 17.62
CA VAL A 345 -13.20 -6.85 18.47
C VAL A 345 -12.17 -7.91 18.81
N TYR A 346 -10.91 -7.65 18.48
CA TYR A 346 -9.77 -8.48 18.81
C TYR A 346 -8.94 -7.78 19.88
N ASN A 347 -8.58 -8.51 20.93
CA ASN A 347 -7.50 -8.13 21.84
C ASN A 347 -6.30 -9.01 21.49
N MET A 348 -5.28 -8.37 20.93
CA MET A 348 -4.11 -9.04 20.37
C MET A 348 -2.90 -8.79 21.25
N GLN A 349 -2.13 -9.85 21.50
CA GLN A 349 -0.81 -9.77 22.10
C GLN A 349 0.24 -10.12 21.05
N TYR A 350 1.16 -9.19 20.82
CA TYR A 350 2.36 -9.36 20.02
C TYR A 350 3.60 -9.35 20.91
N GLU A 351 4.72 -9.79 20.37
CA GLU A 351 6.02 -9.68 21.02
C GLU A 351 7.08 -9.23 20.01
N VAL A 352 7.96 -8.32 20.45
CA VAL A 352 9.17 -7.97 19.72
C VAL A 352 10.27 -8.96 20.08
N LEU A 353 10.65 -9.83 19.13
CA LEU A 353 11.71 -10.82 19.33
C LEU A 353 13.10 -10.18 19.41
N PRO A 354 14.11 -10.90 19.95
CA PRO A 354 15.50 -10.51 19.81
C PRO A 354 15.85 -10.24 18.35
N GLY A 355 16.23 -9.00 18.06
CA GLY A 355 16.49 -8.53 16.70
C GLY A 355 15.36 -7.78 16.02
N GLY A 356 14.26 -7.51 16.71
CA GLY A 356 13.26 -6.51 16.31
C GLY A 356 12.05 -7.04 15.56
N LYS A 357 12.00 -8.31 15.17
CA LYS A 357 10.83 -8.88 14.47
C LYS A 357 9.61 -8.86 15.39
N ILE A 358 8.47 -8.40 14.88
CA ILE A 358 7.21 -8.38 15.62
C ILE A 358 6.42 -9.63 15.24
N ILE A 359 6.02 -10.42 16.23
CA ILE A 359 5.20 -11.61 15.99
C ILE A 359 3.92 -11.57 16.80
N GLY A 360 2.80 -11.98 16.20
CA GLY A 360 1.58 -12.25 16.95
C GLY A 360 1.78 -13.48 17.84
N ARG A 361 1.64 -13.31 19.15
CA ARG A 361 1.68 -14.41 20.11
C ARG A 361 0.31 -15.05 20.23
N GLN A 362 -0.66 -14.23 20.63
CA GLN A 362 -2.01 -14.71 20.84
C GLN A 362 -3.07 -13.66 20.61
N ALA A 363 -4.26 -14.09 20.21
CA ALA A 363 -5.49 -13.33 20.44
C ALA A 363 -6.01 -13.73 21.82
N THR A 364 -6.03 -12.79 22.78
CA THR A 364 -6.49 -13.05 24.15
C THR A 364 -8.02 -12.96 24.29
N SER A 365 -8.68 -12.41 23.27
CA SER A 365 -10.14 -12.36 23.18
C SER A 365 -10.54 -11.99 21.75
N ILE A 366 -11.57 -12.65 21.23
CA ILE A 366 -12.26 -12.28 19.99
C ILE A 366 -13.75 -12.20 20.31
N VAL A 367 -14.35 -11.03 20.12
CA VAL A 367 -15.78 -10.81 20.38
C VAL A 367 -16.46 -10.28 19.14
N HIS A 368 -17.37 -11.06 18.58
CA HIS A 368 -18.18 -10.71 17.44
C HIS A 368 -19.61 -10.37 17.86
N SER A 369 -20.18 -9.35 17.23
CA SER A 369 -21.54 -8.90 17.54
C SER A 369 -22.20 -8.26 16.33
N SER A 370 -23.52 -8.36 16.27
CA SER A 370 -24.34 -7.63 15.32
C SER A 370 -25.74 -7.40 15.87
N LYS A 371 -26.34 -6.27 15.48
CA LYS A 371 -27.77 -6.03 15.72
C LYS A 371 -28.66 -7.01 14.94
N LEU A 372 -28.11 -7.73 13.95
CA LEU A 372 -28.85 -8.75 13.22
C LEU A 372 -29.29 -9.92 14.12
N TYR A 373 -28.56 -10.26 15.19
CA TYR A 373 -28.78 -11.50 15.97
C TYR A 373 -29.95 -11.43 16.96
N ASN A 374 -31.05 -10.78 16.56
CA ASN A 374 -32.34 -10.86 17.23
C ASN A 374 -33.43 -11.23 16.21
N GLU A 375 -34.46 -11.92 16.68
CA GLU A 375 -35.51 -12.47 15.82
C GLU A 375 -36.23 -11.40 14.98
N LYS A 376 -36.58 -10.26 15.58
CA LYS A 376 -37.25 -9.15 14.87
C LYS A 376 -36.38 -8.60 13.73
N ALA A 377 -35.07 -8.44 13.96
CA ALA A 377 -34.12 -8.01 12.96
C ALA A 377 -33.94 -9.04 11.85
N LEU A 378 -33.85 -10.33 12.18
CA LEU A 378 -33.77 -11.42 11.19
C LEU A 378 -35.01 -11.46 10.30
N ILE A 379 -36.21 -11.33 10.87
CA ILE A 379 -37.46 -11.24 10.09
C ILE A 379 -37.41 -10.04 9.12
N LYS A 380 -36.96 -8.87 9.60
CA LYS A 380 -36.83 -7.68 8.74
C LYS A 380 -35.79 -7.88 7.64
N TYR A 381 -34.64 -8.45 8.00
CA TYR A 381 -33.54 -8.73 7.09
C TYR A 381 -33.99 -9.64 5.93
N PHE A 382 -34.64 -10.77 6.25
CA PHE A 382 -35.09 -11.72 5.23
C PHE A 382 -36.21 -11.20 4.33
N LYS A 383 -37.06 -10.26 4.80
CA LYS A 383 -38.11 -9.65 3.97
C LYS A 383 -37.57 -8.92 2.73
N GLY A 384 -36.33 -8.40 2.80
CA GLY A 384 -35.70 -7.67 1.71
C GLY A 384 -34.81 -8.52 0.79
N LYS A 385 -34.59 -9.80 1.11
CA LYS A 385 -33.63 -10.64 0.39
C LYS A 385 -34.31 -11.53 -0.65
N ARG A 386 -33.62 -11.75 -1.77
CA ARG A 386 -34.02 -12.69 -2.84
C ARG A 386 -32.88 -13.69 -3.05
N GLY A 387 -33.20 -14.93 -3.38
CA GLY A 387 -32.23 -15.98 -3.68
C GLY A 387 -32.12 -17.04 -2.58
N ASN A 388 -31.71 -18.25 -2.98
CA ASN A 388 -31.82 -19.44 -2.14
C ASN A 388 -30.72 -19.53 -1.10
N HIS A 389 -29.44 -19.30 -1.43
CA HIS A 389 -28.33 -19.39 -0.47
C HIS A 389 -27.45 -18.16 -0.60
N HIS A 390 -27.10 -17.54 0.51
CA HIS A 390 -26.06 -16.51 0.54
C HIS A 390 -25.08 -16.79 1.68
N TYR A 391 -23.88 -16.26 1.53
CA TYR A 391 -22.79 -16.44 2.47
C TYR A 391 -22.20 -15.09 2.85
N ALA A 392 -21.69 -14.95 4.06
CA ALA A 392 -20.89 -13.81 4.49
C ALA A 392 -19.76 -14.26 5.41
N SER A 393 -18.57 -13.69 5.23
CA SER A 393 -17.42 -13.91 6.11
C SER A 393 -17.52 -12.96 7.31
N LEU A 394 -17.56 -13.50 8.52
CA LEU A 394 -17.72 -12.70 9.74
C LEU A 394 -16.37 -12.30 10.33
N PHE A 395 -15.53 -13.27 10.63
CA PHE A 395 -14.19 -13.06 11.18
C PHE A 395 -13.35 -14.34 11.10
N HIS A 396 -12.05 -14.19 11.35
CA HIS A 396 -11.10 -15.31 11.37
C HIS A 396 -10.60 -15.58 12.79
N ILE A 397 -10.51 -16.86 13.12
CA ILE A 397 -9.83 -17.41 14.29
C ILE A 397 -8.55 -18.06 13.80
N ARG A 398 -7.40 -17.51 14.19
CA ARG A 398 -6.12 -18.12 13.87
C ARG A 398 -5.72 -19.11 14.93
N ALA A 399 -6.19 -20.33 14.84
CA ALA A 399 -5.53 -21.48 15.47
C ALA A 399 -4.54 -22.10 14.48
N LYS A 400 -3.83 -23.18 14.87
CA LYS A 400 -2.92 -23.94 13.99
C LYS A 400 -3.52 -24.28 12.61
N ASP A 401 -4.85 -24.33 12.51
CA ASP A 401 -5.59 -24.77 11.32
C ASP A 401 -6.33 -23.66 10.56
N ASN A 402 -6.20 -22.37 10.97
CA ASN A 402 -6.88 -21.21 10.37
C ASN A 402 -8.38 -21.41 10.14
N ILE A 403 -9.20 -20.94 11.09
CA ILE A 403 -10.65 -21.14 11.07
C ILE A 403 -11.34 -19.86 10.61
N LEU A 404 -12.11 -19.92 9.53
CA LEU A 404 -13.03 -18.86 9.14
C LEU A 404 -14.38 -19.09 9.83
N VAL A 405 -14.91 -18.04 10.45
CA VAL A 405 -16.28 -17.99 10.95
C VAL A 405 -17.15 -17.30 9.92
N GLY A 406 -18.08 -18.06 9.34
CA GLY A 406 -18.99 -17.61 8.30
C GLY A 406 -20.44 -17.59 8.76
N LEU A 407 -21.24 -16.88 8.00
CA LEU A 407 -22.68 -16.87 8.05
C LEU A 407 -23.21 -17.52 6.77
N HIS A 408 -24.11 -18.48 6.91
CA HIS A 408 -24.90 -19.00 5.81
C HIS A 408 -26.36 -18.64 6.05
N GLU A 409 -27.00 -18.14 5.01
CA GLU A 409 -28.42 -17.82 5.00
C GLU A 409 -29.12 -18.51 3.85
N PHE A 410 -30.38 -18.87 4.07
CA PHE A 410 -31.27 -19.41 3.06
C PHE A 410 -32.63 -18.72 3.11
N ASN A 411 -33.16 -18.38 1.94
CA ASN A 411 -34.50 -17.81 1.78
C ASN A 411 -35.18 -18.34 0.51
N LYS A 412 -36.29 -19.05 0.66
CA LYS A 412 -37.11 -19.48 -0.47
C LYS A 412 -38.58 -19.56 -0.11
N GLY A 413 -39.43 -18.88 -0.89
CA GLY A 413 -40.88 -18.95 -0.70
C GLY A 413 -41.37 -18.48 0.68
N GLY A 414 -40.64 -17.56 1.31
CA GLY A 414 -40.94 -17.07 2.67
C GLY A 414 -40.45 -17.98 3.80
N GLU A 415 -39.84 -19.12 3.49
CA GLU A 415 -39.13 -19.98 4.44
C GLU A 415 -37.67 -19.54 4.54
N ASN A 416 -37.20 -19.33 5.77
CA ASN A 416 -35.91 -18.70 6.05
C ASN A 416 -35.09 -19.54 7.04
N PHE A 417 -33.78 -19.59 6.83
CA PHE A 417 -32.84 -20.28 7.70
C PHE A 417 -31.52 -19.51 7.77
N LEU A 418 -30.88 -19.53 8.94
CA LEU A 418 -29.59 -18.87 9.17
C LEU A 418 -28.75 -19.72 10.12
N GLU A 419 -27.52 -20.05 9.72
CA GLU A 419 -26.55 -20.74 10.55
C GLU A 419 -25.20 -20.04 10.54
N PHE A 420 -24.50 -20.09 11.68
CA PHE A 420 -23.07 -19.86 11.69
C PHE A 420 -22.34 -21.12 11.29
N LEU A 421 -21.23 -20.95 10.58
CA LEU A 421 -20.33 -21.99 10.18
C LEU A 421 -18.94 -21.66 10.71
N THR A 422 -18.23 -22.67 11.20
CA THR A 422 -16.78 -22.62 11.26
C THR A 422 -16.23 -23.51 10.15
N VAL A 423 -15.26 -23.01 9.39
CA VAL A 423 -14.64 -23.75 8.29
C VAL A 423 -13.14 -23.72 8.39
N ASN A 424 -12.48 -24.77 7.90
CA ASN A 424 -11.02 -24.83 7.82
C ASN A 424 -10.50 -24.07 6.58
N ARG A 425 -9.17 -24.03 6.43
CA ARG A 425 -8.50 -23.44 5.25
C ARG A 425 -8.94 -23.97 3.88
N ASP A 426 -9.55 -25.15 3.81
CA ASP A 426 -10.05 -25.77 2.58
C ASP A 426 -11.56 -25.51 2.39
N ASN A 427 -12.14 -24.55 3.13
CA ASN A 427 -13.57 -24.22 3.17
C ASN A 427 -14.50 -25.37 3.61
N LYS A 428 -13.94 -26.41 4.24
CA LYS A 428 -14.73 -27.53 4.79
C LYS A 428 -15.30 -27.15 6.14
N ILE A 429 -16.59 -27.42 6.32
CA ILE A 429 -17.31 -27.14 7.56
C ILE A 429 -16.76 -28.02 8.69
N ILE A 430 -16.27 -27.37 9.74
CA ILE A 430 -15.84 -27.99 11.00
C ILE A 430 -17.06 -28.17 11.90
N ASP A 431 -17.83 -27.10 12.11
CA ASP A 431 -19.02 -27.10 12.95
C ASP A 431 -20.04 -26.08 12.46
N ARG A 432 -21.28 -26.22 12.94
CA ARG A 432 -22.41 -25.36 12.58
C ARG A 432 -23.29 -25.04 13.79
N TYR A 433 -23.85 -23.85 13.81
CA TYR A 433 -24.80 -23.43 14.82
C TYR A 433 -26.02 -22.77 14.19
N THR A 434 -27.21 -23.36 14.36
CA THR A 434 -28.45 -22.78 13.86
C THR A 434 -28.85 -21.58 14.71
N VAL A 435 -28.88 -20.41 14.08
CA VAL A 435 -29.26 -19.15 14.71
C VAL A 435 -30.76 -18.91 14.56
N TYR A 436 -31.30 -19.22 13.39
CA TYR A 436 -32.71 -19.02 13.07
C TYR A 436 -33.23 -20.06 12.09
N ASN A 437 -34.44 -20.53 12.33
CA ASN A 437 -35.10 -21.54 11.53
C ASN A 437 -36.61 -21.27 11.48
N ASN A 438 -37.10 -20.87 10.31
CA ASN A 438 -38.52 -20.71 10.00
C ASN A 438 -38.89 -21.55 8.77
N LEU A 439 -38.26 -22.73 8.62
CA LEU A 439 -38.63 -23.70 7.61
C LEU A 439 -39.93 -24.41 8.04
N LYS A 440 -40.83 -24.61 7.07
CA LYS A 440 -42.14 -25.25 7.28
C LYS A 440 -42.31 -26.47 6.38
N LYS A 441 -41.97 -26.35 5.09
CA LYS A 441 -42.09 -27.42 4.10
C LYS A 441 -40.73 -28.00 3.72
N LEU A 442 -39.68 -27.18 3.74
CA LEU A 442 -38.33 -27.60 3.36
C LEU A 442 -37.63 -28.32 4.52
N LYS A 443 -36.88 -29.38 4.21
CA LYS A 443 -36.10 -30.14 5.21
C LYS A 443 -34.77 -29.44 5.47
N LEU A 444 -34.34 -29.45 6.74
CA LEU A 444 -33.05 -28.87 7.15
C LEU A 444 -31.85 -29.44 6.39
N ALA A 445 -31.86 -30.72 6.05
CA ALA A 445 -30.76 -31.37 5.32
C ALA A 445 -30.56 -30.81 3.90
N ASP A 446 -31.64 -30.31 3.28
CA ASP A 446 -31.61 -29.74 1.93
C ASP A 446 -31.23 -28.26 1.92
N VAL A 447 -31.40 -27.58 3.06
CA VAL A 447 -31.22 -26.14 3.21
C VAL A 447 -29.84 -25.78 3.79
N LYS A 448 -29.31 -26.62 4.68
CA LYS A 448 -28.01 -26.43 5.33
C LYS A 448 -26.88 -26.27 4.31
N ALA A 449 -25.89 -25.44 4.66
CA ALA A 449 -24.67 -25.32 3.88
C ALA A 449 -23.95 -26.67 3.81
N LYS A 450 -23.55 -27.04 2.59
CA LYS A 450 -22.70 -28.21 2.31
C LYS A 450 -21.22 -27.86 2.42
N GLN A 451 -20.88 -26.64 1.99
CA GLN A 451 -19.55 -26.04 2.08
C GLN A 451 -19.72 -24.52 2.17
N MET A 452 -18.67 -23.82 2.60
CA MET A 452 -18.62 -22.36 2.46
C MET A 452 -18.27 -22.01 1.01
N GLU A 453 -18.83 -20.91 0.51
CA GLU A 453 -18.41 -20.34 -0.77
C GLU A 453 -16.92 -19.97 -0.69
N ASN A 454 -16.16 -20.25 -1.75
CA ASN A 454 -14.75 -19.90 -1.80
C ASN A 454 -14.64 -18.37 -1.90
N ARG A 455 -14.40 -17.71 -0.76
CA ARG A 455 -14.19 -16.28 -0.69
C ARG A 455 -12.73 -16.00 -0.40
N GLU A 456 -12.11 -15.24 -1.31
CA GLU A 456 -10.88 -14.53 -1.00
C GLU A 456 -11.25 -13.43 0.00
N ASP A 457 -10.86 -13.62 1.26
CA ASP A 457 -10.89 -12.57 2.27
C ASP A 457 -9.43 -12.16 2.51
N ASP A 458 -9.17 -10.88 2.70
CA ASP A 458 -7.81 -10.37 2.77
C ASP A 458 -7.13 -10.85 4.06
N TYR A 459 -6.24 -11.84 3.91
CA TYR A 459 -5.61 -12.57 5.00
C TYR A 459 -4.43 -11.76 5.57
N ASN A 460 -4.62 -11.06 6.70
CA ASN A 460 -3.53 -10.31 7.33
C ASN A 460 -2.64 -11.20 8.23
N ASP A 461 -1.67 -11.93 7.66
CA ASP A 461 -0.78 -12.99 8.21
C ASP A 461 -0.07 -12.81 9.59
N ARG A 462 -0.32 -11.70 10.30
CA ARG A 462 0.36 -11.36 11.55
C ARG A 462 -0.40 -11.65 12.85
N ARG A 463 -1.72 -11.89 12.78
CA ARG A 463 -2.53 -12.26 13.96
C ARG A 463 -2.08 -13.66 14.47
N GLY A 464 -1.72 -13.75 15.76
CA GLY A 464 -1.14 -14.95 16.41
C GLY A 464 -2.14 -16.09 16.66
N ARG A 465 -1.80 -17.06 17.54
CA ARG A 465 -2.68 -18.20 17.83
C ARG A 465 -3.87 -17.81 18.75
N LEU A 466 -5.06 -18.36 18.55
CA LEU A 466 -6.16 -18.23 19.51
C LEU A 466 -5.89 -19.16 20.70
N THR A 467 -5.82 -18.58 21.90
CA THR A 467 -5.57 -19.32 23.15
C THR A 467 -6.77 -19.35 24.09
N CYS A 468 -7.85 -18.64 23.76
CA CYS A 468 -9.12 -18.61 24.49
C CYS A 468 -10.30 -18.93 23.55
N ASP A 469 -11.52 -19.01 24.06
CA ASP A 469 -12.69 -19.08 23.19
C ASP A 469 -12.93 -17.74 22.47
N ALA A 470 -13.36 -17.80 21.22
CA ALA A 470 -13.97 -16.66 20.55
C ALA A 470 -15.46 -16.60 20.87
N ILE A 471 -16.04 -15.41 20.98
CA ILE A 471 -17.41 -15.21 21.45
C ILE A 471 -18.23 -14.54 20.36
N ILE A 472 -19.39 -15.10 20.02
CA ILE A 472 -20.45 -14.43 19.27
C ILE A 472 -21.54 -14.00 20.26
N LYS A 473 -21.76 -12.69 20.38
CA LYS A 473 -22.82 -12.12 21.23
C LYS A 473 -24.17 -12.22 20.52
N LEU A 474 -25.06 -13.02 21.08
CA LEU A 474 -26.45 -13.14 20.64
C LEU A 474 -27.37 -12.42 21.61
N THR A 475 -28.62 -12.18 21.22
CA THR A 475 -29.59 -11.56 22.12
C THR A 475 -29.83 -12.47 23.34
N GLY A 476 -29.42 -11.99 24.52
CA GLY A 476 -29.63 -12.69 25.79
C GLY A 476 -28.69 -13.87 26.07
N LYS A 477 -27.68 -14.14 25.23
CA LYS A 477 -26.69 -15.21 25.45
C LYS A 477 -25.39 -14.99 24.67
N GLU A 478 -24.34 -15.69 25.07
CA GLU A 478 -23.06 -15.75 24.37
C GLU A 478 -22.89 -17.13 23.75
N LEU A 479 -22.39 -17.19 22.52
CA LEU A 479 -22.04 -18.44 21.84
C LEU A 479 -20.52 -18.50 21.73
N HIS A 480 -19.93 -19.54 22.29
CA HIS A 480 -18.48 -19.70 22.35
C HIS A 480 -18.00 -20.57 21.19
N ILE A 481 -16.82 -20.27 20.67
CA ILE A 481 -16.11 -21.05 19.65
C ILE A 481 -14.76 -21.41 20.24
N THR A 482 -14.56 -22.70 20.45
CA THR A 482 -13.30 -23.24 20.96
C THR A 482 -12.14 -22.96 20.00
N PRO A 483 -10.87 -23.02 20.45
CA PRO A 483 -9.71 -22.93 19.56
C PRO A 483 -9.70 -23.95 18.42
N GLY A 484 -10.40 -25.09 18.57
CA GLY A 484 -10.58 -26.10 17.52
C GLY A 484 -11.75 -25.82 16.55
N GLY A 485 -12.43 -24.67 16.68
CA GLY A 485 -13.51 -24.25 15.80
C GLY A 485 -14.88 -24.83 16.13
N LYS A 486 -15.06 -25.53 17.26
CA LYS A 486 -16.37 -26.06 17.66
C LYS A 486 -17.19 -25.04 18.44
N PHE A 487 -18.48 -24.97 18.16
CA PHE A 487 -19.44 -24.16 18.90
C PHE A 487 -19.79 -24.83 20.23
N VAL A 488 -19.71 -24.07 21.32
CA VAL A 488 -20.11 -24.50 22.67
C VAL A 488 -21.02 -23.44 23.29
N LYS A 489 -22.00 -23.89 24.09
CA LYS A 489 -23.04 -23.04 24.70
C LYS A 489 -22.61 -22.51 26.05
#